data_AF-A0A2V8RFE3-F1
#
_entry.id   AF-A0A2V8RFE3-F1
#
_cell.length_a   1.000
_cell.length_b   1.000
_cell.length_c   1.000
_cell.angle_alpha   90.00
_cell.angle_beta   90.00
_cell.angle_gamma   90.00
#
_symmetry.space_group_name_H-M   'P 1'
#
loop_
_entity.id
_entity.type
_entity.pdbx_description
1 polymer ?
#
loop_
_entity_poly.entity_id
_entity_poly.type
_entity_poly.pdbx_seq_one_letter_code
_entity_poly.pdbx_strand_id
1 'polypeptide(L)'
;MKASAPKAKESSAPKAQARAASREDVMPPPVLGEEIPERAWLIASLAVLMVATALRIYALELKPMHHDEGVNGFFLTNLLRQGVYHYDPGNYHGPTLYYLTLPVVALFGLNTFAVRFVTAAFGIATVWLVLALRRYVGAFGALTAAALVAVSPACVFYSRYFIHESLFVFFALGIVVAALRFYETGAGVYLCLASASAAMLFATKETAFISVGTLALAWAFAHVWVKWAGGGRGARGRKKGGEGGGGLAKFDASGQAPLFVAGAFALFAFIWILFYSSFFTYWKGVFWDSFEAFRVWKQTGMSEFHSKPLDTYVRWLWQEEAPILLLAVAGACVALFERRRNRFAVFAGAWAFGLLAAYSLISYKTPWLVLSFVVPLAVVAGYAVQAFDNWVGGARRWHSPALAIVAVAIAVCTYQAVVVNFREYDNDRYIYVYSHTQRQALDMLKEVERASARAGAREPGIIVASPEYWPLPWYFRDNSHVGYLGNVSTYYDPQSTLMVIGRKSDNPKEDQYGQLRAVLAASYVEAGTYPLRPGVTLVLFERRDLAGK
;
A
#
# COMPACT_ATOMS: atom_id res chain seq x y z
N MET A 1 15.06 -58.20 71.79
CA MET A 1 15.51 -58.33 70.37
C MET A 1 14.46 -59.16 69.65
N LYS A 2 13.79 -58.79 68.56
CA LYS A 2 13.73 -57.61 67.71
C LYS A 2 12.25 -57.35 67.41
N ALA A 3 11.86 -56.08 67.40
CA ALA A 3 10.50 -55.58 67.27
C ALA A 3 9.94 -55.66 65.84
N SER A 4 8.61 -55.73 65.73
CA SER A 4 7.86 -55.65 64.49
C SER A 4 7.95 -54.24 63.88
N ALA A 5 8.19 -54.18 62.57
CA ALA A 5 8.19 -52.94 61.81
C ALA A 5 6.80 -52.70 61.19
N PRO A 6 6.26 -51.46 61.23
CA PRO A 6 4.93 -51.15 60.73
C PRO A 6 4.92 -50.77 59.24
N LYS A 7 3.81 -51.08 58.56
CA LYS A 7 3.50 -50.64 57.19
C LYS A 7 3.45 -49.12 57.12
N ALA A 8 4.39 -48.51 56.39
CA ALA A 8 4.37 -47.09 56.05
C ALA A 8 3.41 -46.85 54.87
N LYS A 9 2.42 -45.98 55.09
CA LYS A 9 1.62 -45.32 54.06
C LYS A 9 2.49 -44.28 53.37
N GLU A 10 2.94 -44.53 52.15
CA GLU A 10 3.43 -43.45 51.28
C GLU A 10 2.28 -42.84 50.49
N SER A 11 1.79 -41.75 51.09
CA SER A 11 1.20 -40.55 50.48
C SER A 11 1.39 -40.44 48.95
N SER A 12 0.28 -40.52 48.23
CA SER A 12 0.17 -40.04 46.85
C SER A 12 0.39 -38.52 46.79
N ALA A 13 1.57 -38.11 46.33
CA ALA A 13 1.81 -36.71 45.99
C ALA A 13 0.83 -36.29 44.86
N PRO A 14 0.11 -35.16 44.98
CA PRO A 14 -0.73 -34.69 43.89
C PRO A 14 0.13 -34.25 42.72
N LYS A 15 -0.22 -34.69 41.51
CA LYS A 15 0.24 -34.18 40.21
C LYS A 15 -0.02 -32.66 40.10
N ALA A 16 0.82 -31.85 40.72
CA ALA A 16 0.73 -30.38 40.73
C ALA A 16 1.80 -29.73 39.83
N GLN A 17 2.28 -30.43 38.80
CA GLN A 17 3.36 -29.93 37.92
C GLN A 17 2.95 -29.70 36.45
N ALA A 18 1.66 -29.58 36.16
CA ALA A 18 1.19 -29.26 34.80
C ALA A 18 0.13 -28.15 34.80
N ARG A 19 0.41 -26.99 35.40
CA ARG A 19 -0.46 -25.80 35.22
C ARG A 19 0.17 -24.46 35.58
N ALA A 20 1.44 -24.25 35.21
CA ALA A 20 1.95 -22.89 35.07
C ALA A 20 1.86 -22.49 33.59
N ALA A 21 0.66 -22.17 33.12
CA ALA A 21 0.56 -21.37 31.91
C ALA A 21 1.14 -20.00 32.26
N SER A 22 2.41 -19.77 31.91
CA SER A 22 3.03 -18.46 31.98
C SER A 22 2.12 -17.47 31.28
N ARG A 23 1.55 -16.54 32.04
CA ARG A 23 0.73 -15.47 31.47
C ARG A 23 1.64 -14.58 30.63
N GLU A 24 1.52 -14.69 29.31
CA GLU A 24 2.22 -13.85 28.32
C GLU A 24 1.53 -12.48 28.19
N ASP A 25 1.38 -11.78 29.32
CA ASP A 25 1.01 -10.36 29.30
C ASP A 25 2.23 -9.47 28.94
N VAL A 26 3.37 -10.11 28.62
CA VAL A 26 4.65 -9.52 28.25
C VAL A 26 4.74 -9.40 26.73
N MET A 27 5.11 -8.20 26.27
CA MET A 27 5.37 -7.89 24.87
C MET A 27 6.88 -7.64 24.70
N PRO A 28 7.59 -8.32 23.79
CA PRO A 28 7.11 -9.37 22.88
C PRO A 28 6.86 -10.70 23.64
N PRO A 29 6.05 -11.62 23.08
CA PRO A 29 5.86 -12.94 23.64
C PRO A 29 7.21 -13.68 23.82
N PRO A 30 7.50 -14.27 25.00
CA PRO A 30 8.83 -14.80 25.33
C PRO A 30 9.25 -16.05 24.56
N VAL A 31 8.33 -16.75 23.89
CA VAL A 31 8.59 -18.06 23.24
C VAL A 31 8.43 -18.02 21.71
N LEU A 32 7.99 -16.90 21.12
CA LEU A 32 7.73 -16.78 19.68
C LEU A 32 8.97 -16.28 18.91
N GLY A 33 9.26 -16.91 17.78
CA GLY A 33 10.31 -16.52 16.84
C GLY A 33 11.55 -17.42 16.83
N GLU A 34 11.71 -18.33 17.78
CA GLU A 34 12.87 -19.26 17.84
C GLU A 34 12.57 -20.66 17.27
N GLU A 35 11.44 -20.82 16.59
CA GLU A 35 10.97 -22.12 16.10
C GLU A 35 11.85 -22.67 14.96
N ILE A 36 12.43 -21.77 14.16
CA ILE A 36 13.26 -22.06 12.99
C ILE A 36 14.71 -21.66 13.28
N PRO A 37 15.72 -22.49 12.95
CA PRO A 37 17.13 -22.13 13.09
C PRO A 37 17.47 -20.84 12.32
N GLU A 38 18.34 -20.01 12.89
CA GLU A 38 18.63 -18.66 12.34
C GLU A 38 19.08 -18.68 10.88
N ARG A 39 19.93 -19.63 10.49
CA ARG A 39 20.36 -19.80 9.10
C ARG A 39 19.18 -20.08 8.15
N ALA A 40 18.27 -20.95 8.56
CA ALA A 40 17.09 -21.29 7.76
C ALA A 40 16.11 -20.11 7.69
N TRP A 41 15.93 -19.34 8.77
CA TRP A 41 15.17 -18.10 8.77
C TRP A 41 15.73 -17.09 7.76
N LEU A 42 17.05 -16.86 7.76
CA LEU A 42 17.70 -15.92 6.85
C LEU A 42 17.56 -16.35 5.38
N ILE A 43 17.75 -17.64 5.08
CA ILE A 43 17.57 -18.18 3.73
C ILE A 43 16.13 -18.04 3.26
N ALA A 44 15.15 -18.40 4.11
CA ALA A 44 13.74 -18.28 3.77
C ALA A 44 13.30 -16.82 3.60
N SER A 45 13.78 -15.92 4.47
CA SER A 45 13.54 -14.47 4.37
C SER A 45 14.11 -13.91 3.07
N LEU A 46 15.34 -14.29 2.71
CA LEU A 46 15.96 -13.89 1.46
C LEU A 46 15.19 -14.42 0.25
N ALA A 47 14.72 -15.67 0.28
CA ALA A 47 13.90 -16.24 -0.78
C ALA A 47 12.58 -15.47 -0.97
N VAL A 48 11.88 -15.14 0.13
CA VAL A 48 10.66 -14.31 0.09
C VAL A 48 10.95 -12.93 -0.50
N LEU A 49 12.05 -12.28 -0.09
CA LEU A 49 12.44 -10.98 -0.63
C LEU A 49 12.82 -11.06 -2.12
N MET A 50 13.53 -12.10 -2.55
CA MET A 50 13.85 -12.31 -3.96
C MET A 50 12.59 -12.49 -4.81
N VAL A 51 11.59 -13.24 -4.34
CA VAL A 51 10.29 -13.37 -5.02
C VAL A 51 9.56 -12.03 -5.05
N ALA A 52 9.52 -11.30 -3.94
CA ALA A 52 8.90 -9.98 -3.86
C ALA A 52 9.54 -8.99 -4.84
N THR A 53 10.87 -8.99 -4.93
CA THR A 53 11.66 -8.18 -5.86
C THR A 53 11.40 -8.59 -7.30
N ALA A 54 11.43 -9.88 -7.62
CA ALA A 54 11.19 -10.38 -8.97
C ALA A 54 9.81 -9.94 -9.49
N LEU A 55 8.75 -10.15 -8.72
CA LEU A 55 7.40 -9.76 -9.12
C LEU A 55 7.20 -8.24 -9.25
N ARG A 56 7.99 -7.42 -8.55
CA ARG A 56 7.86 -5.95 -8.57
C ARG A 56 8.77 -5.27 -9.57
N ILE A 57 9.95 -5.82 -9.88
CA ILE A 57 10.93 -5.19 -10.76
C ILE A 57 10.93 -5.79 -12.17
N TYR A 58 10.61 -7.08 -12.33
CA TYR A 58 10.57 -7.70 -13.64
C TYR A 58 9.59 -6.97 -14.57
N ALA A 59 10.08 -6.57 -15.75
CA ALA A 59 9.31 -5.85 -16.77
C ALA A 59 8.48 -4.69 -16.21
N LEU A 60 9.06 -3.84 -15.34
CA LEU A 60 8.34 -2.77 -14.62
C LEU A 60 7.61 -1.77 -15.55
N GLU A 61 8.07 -1.65 -16.80
CA GLU A 61 7.47 -0.79 -17.82
C GLU A 61 6.36 -1.47 -18.64
N LEU A 62 6.06 -2.76 -18.39
CA LEU A 62 5.12 -3.55 -19.18
C LEU A 62 3.74 -2.91 -19.34
N LYS A 63 3.21 -2.33 -18.26
CA LYS A 63 1.88 -1.73 -18.25
C LYS A 63 1.95 -0.31 -18.80
N PRO A 64 1.03 0.12 -19.68
CA PRO A 64 0.84 1.54 -19.98
C PRO A 64 0.69 2.36 -18.68
N MET A 65 1.05 3.64 -18.68
CA MET A 65 0.78 4.50 -17.52
C MET A 65 -0.71 4.55 -17.24
N HIS A 66 -1.09 4.39 -15.98
CA HIS A 66 -2.46 4.67 -15.51
C HIS A 66 -2.75 6.18 -15.53
N HIS A 67 -4.03 6.55 -15.51
CA HIS A 67 -4.51 7.93 -15.38
C HIS A 67 -3.73 8.72 -14.30
N ASP A 68 -3.76 8.22 -13.07
CA ASP A 68 -3.11 8.88 -11.91
C ASP A 68 -1.59 8.87 -12.02
N GLU A 69 -0.99 7.85 -12.67
CA GLU A 69 0.45 7.86 -12.92
C GLU A 69 0.84 8.97 -13.88
N GLY A 70 0.00 9.25 -14.89
CA GLY A 70 0.18 10.38 -15.80
C GLY A 70 0.11 11.72 -15.08
N VAL A 71 -0.89 11.88 -14.21
CA VAL A 71 -1.05 13.08 -13.36
C VAL A 71 0.17 13.26 -12.45
N ASN A 72 0.57 12.22 -11.73
CA ASN A 72 1.73 12.25 -10.84
C ASN A 72 3.03 12.51 -11.62
N GLY A 73 3.17 11.91 -12.80
CA GLY A 73 4.29 12.11 -13.72
C GLY A 73 4.39 13.55 -14.21
N PHE A 74 3.25 14.21 -14.46
CA PHE A 74 3.22 15.63 -14.79
C PHE A 74 3.75 16.50 -13.65
N PHE A 75 3.30 16.27 -12.40
CA PHE A 75 3.83 17.01 -11.25
C PHE A 75 5.31 16.80 -11.03
N LEU A 76 5.78 15.55 -11.13
CA LEU A 76 7.20 15.25 -11.03
C LEU A 76 8.01 15.93 -12.15
N THR A 77 7.47 15.96 -13.37
CA THR A 77 8.12 16.62 -14.51
C THR A 77 8.25 18.13 -14.28
N ASN A 78 7.20 18.78 -13.77
CA ASN A 78 7.25 20.21 -13.43
C ASN A 78 8.22 20.49 -12.29
N LEU A 79 8.20 19.67 -11.24
CA LEU A 79 9.16 19.78 -10.14
C LEU A 79 10.60 19.64 -10.64
N LEU A 80 10.87 18.63 -11.49
CA LEU A 80 12.20 18.38 -12.03
C LEU A 80 12.70 19.52 -12.95
N ARG A 81 11.85 20.02 -13.84
CA ARG A 81 12.24 20.98 -14.90
C ARG A 81 12.18 22.43 -14.45
N GLN A 82 11.21 22.77 -13.61
CA GLN A 82 10.93 24.14 -13.21
C GLN A 82 11.31 24.41 -11.75
N GLY A 83 11.59 23.38 -10.96
CA GLY A 83 11.80 23.51 -9.51
C GLY A 83 10.52 23.84 -8.75
N VAL A 84 9.34 23.69 -9.38
CA VAL A 84 8.06 24.11 -8.82
C VAL A 84 7.19 22.89 -8.50
N TYR A 85 6.83 22.77 -7.24
CA TYR A 85 5.71 21.97 -6.77
C TYR A 85 4.96 22.79 -5.74
N HIS A 86 3.66 23.02 -5.92
CA HIS A 86 2.82 23.67 -4.91
C HIS A 86 1.74 22.69 -4.51
N TYR A 87 1.66 22.37 -3.22
CA TYR A 87 0.61 21.50 -2.70
C TYR A 87 -0.75 22.22 -2.83
N ASP A 88 -1.77 21.53 -3.34
CA ASP A 88 -3.13 22.01 -3.54
C ASP A 88 -4.09 21.02 -2.87
N PRO A 89 -4.85 21.46 -1.86
CA PRO A 89 -5.78 20.58 -1.14
C PRO A 89 -6.96 20.12 -1.99
N GLY A 90 -7.25 20.82 -3.09
CA GLY A 90 -8.35 20.54 -4.00
C GLY A 90 -8.11 19.32 -4.87
N ASN A 91 -6.86 19.08 -5.28
CA ASN A 91 -6.54 18.11 -6.33
C ASN A 91 -5.27 17.29 -6.09
N TYR A 92 -4.39 17.63 -5.12
CA TYR A 92 -3.10 16.96 -4.96
C TYR A 92 -3.06 16.10 -3.70
N HIS A 93 -2.59 14.86 -3.86
CA HIS A 93 -2.12 14.07 -2.74
C HIS A 93 -0.76 14.58 -2.23
N GLY A 94 -0.31 14.02 -1.11
CA GLY A 94 0.86 14.53 -0.40
C GLY A 94 2.16 14.55 -1.25
N PRO A 95 3.09 15.47 -0.93
CA PRO A 95 4.32 15.71 -1.68
C PRO A 95 5.34 14.55 -1.68
N THR A 96 5.27 13.59 -0.76
CA THR A 96 6.36 12.61 -0.55
C THR A 96 6.71 11.79 -1.79
N LEU A 97 5.71 11.41 -2.60
CA LEU A 97 5.92 10.60 -3.80
C LEU A 97 6.89 11.29 -4.77
N TYR A 98 6.72 12.59 -5.01
CA TYR A 98 7.52 13.31 -6.00
C TYR A 98 8.96 13.52 -5.51
N TYR A 99 9.13 14.02 -4.29
CA TYR A 99 10.44 14.31 -3.74
C TYR A 99 11.28 13.06 -3.48
N LEU A 100 10.66 11.95 -3.05
CA LEU A 100 11.37 10.67 -2.91
C LEU A 100 11.76 10.05 -4.26
N THR A 101 11.15 10.52 -5.36
CA THR A 101 11.45 10.06 -6.71
C THR A 101 12.55 10.85 -7.39
N LEU A 102 12.80 12.10 -6.98
CA LEU A 102 13.84 12.94 -7.56
C LEU A 102 15.24 12.27 -7.55
N PRO A 103 15.73 11.66 -6.46
CA PRO A 103 17.04 11.00 -6.47
C PRO A 103 17.10 9.83 -7.46
N VAL A 104 16.00 9.09 -7.64
CA VAL A 104 15.94 7.95 -8.56
C VAL A 104 15.93 8.43 -10.01
N VAL A 105 15.17 9.48 -10.31
CA VAL A 105 15.16 10.12 -11.64
C VAL A 105 16.52 10.76 -11.95
N ALA A 106 17.22 11.30 -10.96
CA ALA A 106 18.58 11.81 -11.15
C ALA A 106 19.58 10.71 -11.56
N LEU A 107 19.36 9.46 -11.14
CA LEU A 107 20.22 8.31 -11.46
C LEU A 107 19.85 7.63 -12.78
N PHE A 108 18.55 7.45 -13.04
CA PHE A 108 18.07 6.65 -14.17
C PHE A 108 17.44 7.46 -15.31
N GLY A 109 17.29 8.78 -15.14
CA GLY A 109 16.56 9.65 -16.05
C GLY A 109 15.04 9.65 -15.83
N LEU A 110 14.35 10.59 -16.48
CA LEU A 110 12.89 10.71 -16.41
C LEU A 110 12.22 9.72 -17.38
N ASN A 111 12.01 8.50 -16.92
CA ASN A 111 11.34 7.42 -17.65
C ASN A 111 10.40 6.61 -16.74
N THR A 112 9.61 5.73 -17.36
CA THR A 112 8.58 4.94 -16.67
C THR A 112 9.18 4.00 -15.64
N PHE A 113 10.34 3.38 -15.94
CA PHE A 113 11.07 2.55 -14.98
C PHE A 113 11.43 3.34 -13.71
N ALA A 114 12.06 4.51 -13.84
CA ALA A 114 12.57 5.30 -12.72
C ALA A 114 11.45 5.73 -11.76
N VAL A 115 10.31 6.20 -12.30
CA VAL A 115 9.19 6.64 -11.45
C VAL A 115 8.52 5.47 -10.72
N ARG A 116 8.34 4.33 -11.39
CA ARG A 116 7.75 3.13 -10.77
C ARG A 116 8.73 2.41 -9.82
N PHE A 117 10.04 2.59 -9.99
CA PHE A 117 11.04 1.94 -9.15
C PHE A 117 10.87 2.33 -7.68
N VAL A 118 10.53 3.59 -7.40
CA VAL A 118 10.35 4.08 -6.03
C VAL A 118 9.22 3.35 -5.33
N THR A 119 8.04 3.26 -5.94
CA THR A 119 6.88 2.58 -5.36
C THR A 119 7.11 1.07 -5.25
N ALA A 120 7.82 0.47 -6.22
CA ALA A 120 8.22 -0.92 -6.17
C ALA A 120 9.19 -1.20 -5.01
N ALA A 121 10.16 -0.31 -4.77
CA ALA A 121 11.11 -0.41 -3.67
C ALA A 121 10.40 -0.32 -2.31
N PHE A 122 9.44 0.60 -2.13
CA PHE A 122 8.63 0.68 -0.92
C PHE A 122 7.72 -0.55 -0.74
N GLY A 123 7.23 -1.14 -1.84
CA GLY A 123 6.52 -2.42 -1.82
C GLY A 123 7.39 -3.58 -1.31
N ILE A 124 8.66 -3.66 -1.76
CA ILE A 124 9.64 -4.66 -1.28
C ILE A 124 9.99 -4.39 0.19
N ALA A 125 10.22 -3.12 0.56
CA ALA A 125 10.53 -2.73 1.93
C ALA A 125 9.38 -3.04 2.90
N THR A 126 8.12 -3.01 2.44
CA THR A 126 6.96 -3.44 3.22
C THR A 126 7.03 -4.94 3.53
N VAL A 127 7.42 -5.79 2.58
CA VAL A 127 7.65 -7.23 2.83
C VAL A 127 8.75 -7.44 3.89
N TRP A 128 9.83 -6.65 3.81
CA TRP A 128 10.89 -6.68 4.83
C TRP A 128 10.39 -6.27 6.23
N LEU A 129 9.58 -5.22 6.33
CA LEU A 129 8.98 -4.81 7.61
C LEU A 129 8.05 -5.88 8.20
N VAL A 130 7.33 -6.64 7.36
CA VAL A 130 6.51 -7.77 7.82
C VAL A 130 7.39 -8.88 8.40
N LEU A 131 8.54 -9.19 7.78
CA LEU A 131 9.51 -10.15 8.33
C LEU A 131 10.05 -9.71 9.70
N ALA A 132 10.19 -8.39 9.94
CA ALA A 132 10.61 -7.85 11.23
C ALA A 132 9.61 -8.13 12.37
N LEU A 133 8.38 -8.53 12.06
CA LEU A 133 7.36 -8.92 13.06
C LEU A 133 7.54 -10.34 13.60
N ARG A 134 8.60 -11.07 13.22
CA ARG A 134 8.95 -12.44 13.68
C ARG A 134 8.69 -12.68 15.17
N ARG A 135 9.11 -11.76 16.04
CA ARG A 135 8.98 -11.90 17.50
C ARG A 135 7.54 -11.78 18.01
N TYR A 136 6.63 -11.23 17.20
CA TYR A 136 5.25 -10.97 17.58
C TYR A 136 4.27 -11.98 16.98
N VAL A 137 4.56 -12.51 15.79
CA VAL A 137 3.70 -13.48 15.09
C VAL A 137 4.31 -14.88 14.97
N GLY A 138 5.55 -15.09 15.41
CA GLY A 138 6.32 -16.32 15.25
C GLY A 138 7.11 -16.38 13.93
N ALA A 139 8.14 -17.23 13.85
CA ALA A 139 8.98 -17.32 12.65
C ALA A 139 8.20 -17.86 11.45
N PHE A 140 7.40 -18.91 11.65
CA PHE A 140 6.60 -19.45 10.56
C PHE A 140 5.47 -18.51 10.15
N GLY A 141 4.85 -17.83 11.12
CA GLY A 141 3.84 -16.81 10.87
C GLY A 141 4.36 -15.59 10.11
N ALA A 142 5.54 -15.08 10.46
CA ALA A 142 6.14 -13.93 9.78
C ALA A 142 6.58 -14.27 8.34
N LEU A 143 7.16 -15.45 8.11
CA LEU A 143 7.46 -15.92 6.75
C LEU A 143 6.20 -16.07 5.92
N THR A 144 5.13 -16.62 6.50
CA THR A 144 3.83 -16.76 5.83
C THR A 144 3.25 -15.40 5.48
N ALA A 145 3.18 -14.47 6.44
CA ALA A 145 2.66 -13.13 6.21
C ALA A 145 3.47 -12.39 5.12
N ALA A 146 4.80 -12.44 5.20
CA ALA A 146 5.67 -11.81 4.22
C ALA A 146 5.52 -12.44 2.83
N ALA A 147 5.42 -13.77 2.74
CA ALA A 147 5.18 -14.47 1.48
C ALA A 147 3.83 -14.07 0.87
N LEU A 148 2.76 -14.00 1.67
CA LEU A 148 1.45 -13.55 1.21
C LEU A 148 1.49 -12.11 0.69
N VAL A 149 2.18 -11.18 1.35
CA VAL A 149 2.37 -9.80 0.83
C VAL A 149 3.26 -9.79 -0.42
N ALA A 150 4.26 -10.67 -0.49
CA ALA A 150 5.16 -10.78 -1.64
C ALA A 150 4.39 -11.17 -2.91
N VAL A 151 3.42 -12.10 -2.79
CA VAL A 151 2.65 -12.64 -3.92
C VAL A 151 1.19 -12.16 -3.99
N SER A 152 0.75 -11.25 -3.12
CA SER A 152 -0.62 -10.69 -3.18
C SER A 152 -0.84 -9.94 -4.50
N PRO A 153 -1.91 -10.26 -5.24
CA PRO A 153 -2.28 -9.55 -6.47
C PRO A 153 -2.33 -8.03 -6.29
N ALA A 154 -2.99 -7.52 -5.25
CA ALA A 154 -3.07 -6.09 -4.97
C ALA A 154 -1.70 -5.49 -4.65
N CYS A 155 -0.95 -6.12 -3.74
CA CYS A 155 0.34 -5.60 -3.32
C CYS A 155 1.35 -5.56 -4.46
N VAL A 156 1.34 -6.55 -5.37
CA VAL A 156 2.19 -6.53 -6.57
C VAL A 156 1.66 -5.50 -7.57
N PHE A 157 0.36 -5.41 -7.78
CA PHE A 157 -0.23 -4.53 -8.79
C PHE A 157 0.02 -3.05 -8.52
N TYR A 158 -0.30 -2.58 -7.33
CA TYR A 158 -0.22 -1.15 -7.00
C TYR A 158 1.18 -0.70 -6.56
N SER A 159 2.07 -1.62 -6.17
CA SER A 159 3.49 -1.27 -6.00
C SER A 159 4.25 -1.16 -7.31
N ARG A 160 3.64 -1.55 -8.43
CA ARG A 160 4.18 -1.30 -9.77
C ARG A 160 3.61 -0.03 -10.42
N TYR A 161 2.75 0.71 -9.71
CA TYR A 161 2.22 2.00 -10.16
C TYR A 161 2.92 3.14 -9.47
N PHE A 162 3.16 4.23 -10.20
CA PHE A 162 3.63 5.50 -9.65
C PHE A 162 2.50 6.28 -8.96
N ILE A 163 2.04 5.72 -7.83
CA ILE A 163 0.99 6.28 -6.95
C ILE A 163 1.42 6.16 -5.47
N HIS A 164 0.76 6.92 -4.59
CA HIS A 164 1.17 7.14 -3.20
C HIS A 164 1.02 5.92 -2.28
N GLU A 165 0.21 4.94 -2.64
CA GLU A 165 -0.29 3.88 -1.75
C GLU A 165 0.81 2.98 -1.19
N SER A 166 1.85 2.67 -1.98
CA SER A 166 2.95 1.82 -1.49
C SER A 166 3.79 2.51 -0.42
N LEU A 167 4.04 3.82 -0.58
CA LEU A 167 4.70 4.63 0.44
C LEU A 167 3.82 4.72 1.69
N PHE A 168 2.52 4.98 1.48
CA PHE A 168 1.54 5.14 2.55
C PHE A 168 1.52 3.90 3.46
N VAL A 169 1.41 2.70 2.88
CA VAL A 169 1.36 1.47 3.67
C VAL A 169 2.70 1.13 4.32
N PHE A 170 3.82 1.39 3.65
CA PHE A 170 5.14 1.25 4.25
C PHE A 170 5.28 2.12 5.50
N PHE A 171 4.92 3.40 5.43
CA PHE A 171 5.04 4.31 6.57
C PHE A 171 4.05 3.95 7.69
N ALA A 172 2.83 3.52 7.36
CA ALA A 172 1.88 3.03 8.35
C ALA A 172 2.41 1.80 9.12
N LEU A 173 2.99 0.82 8.40
CA LEU A 173 3.64 -0.34 9.03
C LEU A 173 4.93 0.07 9.76
N GLY A 174 5.66 1.07 9.27
CA GLY A 174 6.84 1.66 9.90
C GLY A 174 6.53 2.23 11.29
N ILE A 175 5.39 2.90 11.46
CA ILE A 175 4.90 3.35 12.78
C ILE A 175 4.75 2.16 13.71
N VAL A 176 4.10 1.07 13.26
CA VAL A 176 3.89 -0.14 14.07
C VAL A 176 5.21 -0.78 14.45
N VAL A 177 6.09 -1.06 13.49
CA VAL A 177 7.38 -1.71 13.73
C VAL A 177 8.25 -0.85 14.66
N ALA A 178 8.34 0.46 14.44
CA ALA A 178 9.11 1.36 15.29
C ALA A 178 8.52 1.43 16.72
N ALA A 179 7.20 1.56 16.87
CA ALA A 179 6.55 1.56 18.19
C ALA A 179 6.78 0.25 18.95
N LEU A 180 6.73 -0.89 18.26
CA LEU A 180 7.04 -2.20 18.82
C LEU A 180 8.50 -2.24 19.29
N ARG A 181 9.47 -1.85 18.45
CA ARG A 181 10.90 -1.82 18.81
C ARG A 181 11.20 -0.85 19.96
N PHE A 182 10.52 0.28 20.02
CA PHE A 182 10.58 1.20 21.15
C PHE A 182 10.09 0.51 22.43
N TYR A 183 8.96 -0.20 22.37
CA TYR A 183 8.43 -0.96 23.49
C TYR A 183 9.41 -2.04 23.99
N GLU A 184 10.08 -2.76 23.08
CA GLU A 184 11.05 -3.80 23.44
C GLU A 184 12.31 -3.23 24.10
N THR A 185 12.88 -2.18 23.50
CA THR A 185 14.25 -1.75 23.80
C THR A 185 14.33 -0.54 24.71
N GLY A 186 13.31 0.33 24.70
CA GLY A 186 13.37 1.64 25.33
C GLY A 186 14.27 2.64 24.61
N ALA A 187 14.81 2.31 23.43
CA ALA A 187 15.74 3.19 22.74
C ALA A 187 14.99 4.33 22.04
N GLY A 188 15.27 5.57 22.43
CA GLY A 188 14.59 6.78 21.91
C GLY A 188 14.65 6.96 20.38
N VAL A 189 15.63 6.35 19.70
CA VAL A 189 15.70 6.32 18.23
C VAL A 189 14.43 5.75 17.60
N TYR A 190 13.80 4.74 18.21
CA TYR A 190 12.58 4.15 17.67
C TYR A 190 11.35 5.05 17.87
N LEU A 191 11.35 5.91 18.89
CA LEU A 191 10.35 6.97 19.02
C LEU A 191 10.50 7.99 17.89
N CYS A 192 11.74 8.40 17.57
CA CYS A 192 12.02 9.27 16.44
C CYS A 192 11.64 8.62 15.09
N LEU A 193 11.91 7.33 14.90
CA LEU A 193 11.52 6.59 13.69
C LEU A 193 10.00 6.46 13.55
N ALA A 194 9.27 6.23 14.65
CA ALA A 194 7.81 6.22 14.65
C ALA A 194 7.26 7.60 14.28
N SER A 195 7.85 8.67 14.84
CA SER A 195 7.50 10.06 14.53
C SER A 195 7.77 10.41 13.06
N ALA A 196 8.95 10.08 12.54
CA ALA A 196 9.30 10.29 11.14
C ALA A 196 8.37 9.52 10.20
N SER A 197 8.06 8.25 10.53
CA SER A 197 7.10 7.46 9.76
C SER A 197 5.70 8.07 9.78
N ALA A 198 5.25 8.60 10.91
CA ALA A 198 3.97 9.31 11.00
C ALA A 198 3.98 10.59 10.15
N ALA A 199 5.03 11.41 10.23
CA ALA A 199 5.14 12.63 9.42
C ALA A 199 5.12 12.31 7.91
N MET A 200 5.87 11.28 7.50
CA MET A 200 5.88 10.81 6.11
C MET A 200 4.52 10.24 5.68
N LEU A 201 3.82 9.51 6.55
CA LEU A 201 2.47 9.00 6.27
C LEU A 201 1.50 10.16 5.96
N PHE A 202 1.49 11.18 6.81
CA PHE A 202 0.66 12.36 6.61
C PHE A 202 1.05 13.14 5.35
N ALA A 203 2.36 13.37 5.14
CA ALA A 203 2.86 14.01 3.94
C ALA A 203 2.70 13.16 2.65
N THR A 204 2.21 11.92 2.77
CA THR A 204 1.89 11.06 1.62
C THR A 204 0.42 11.16 1.23
N LYS A 205 -0.50 11.11 2.19
CA LYS A 205 -1.93 11.12 1.88
C LYS A 205 -2.78 11.53 3.07
N GLU A 206 -3.87 12.22 2.79
CA GLU A 206 -4.81 12.78 3.76
C GLU A 206 -5.58 11.68 4.51
N THR A 207 -5.73 10.51 3.90
CA THR A 207 -6.28 9.30 4.54
C THR A 207 -5.41 8.76 5.69
N ALA A 208 -4.25 9.38 5.96
CA ALA A 208 -3.41 9.11 7.12
C ALA A 208 -4.20 9.14 8.43
N PHE A 209 -5.19 10.03 8.58
CA PHE A 209 -6.02 10.08 9.79
C PHE A 209 -6.86 8.82 10.01
N ILE A 210 -7.40 8.23 8.95
CA ILE A 210 -8.14 6.96 9.04
C ILE A 210 -7.20 5.88 9.55
N SER A 211 -5.96 5.87 9.06
CA SER A 211 -4.95 4.88 9.44
C SER A 211 -4.47 5.05 10.88
N VAL A 212 -4.06 6.26 11.28
CA VAL A 212 -3.62 6.57 12.65
C VAL A 212 -4.76 6.41 13.65
N GLY A 213 -5.96 6.88 13.33
CA GLY A 213 -7.15 6.71 14.15
C GLY A 213 -7.49 5.24 14.35
N THR A 214 -7.45 4.43 13.29
CA THR A 214 -7.68 2.99 13.38
C THR A 214 -6.60 2.28 14.19
N LEU A 215 -5.32 2.64 14.02
CA LEU A 215 -4.21 2.11 14.83
C LEU A 215 -4.43 2.41 16.33
N ALA A 216 -4.83 3.64 16.67
CA ALA A 216 -5.12 4.03 18.05
C ALA A 216 -6.30 3.25 18.64
N LEU A 217 -7.40 3.11 17.89
CA LEU A 217 -8.57 2.34 18.30
C LEU A 217 -8.24 0.84 18.44
N ALA A 218 -7.48 0.27 17.52
CA ALA A 218 -7.03 -1.12 17.59
C ALA A 218 -6.14 -1.37 18.81
N TRP A 219 -5.25 -0.43 19.13
CA TRP A 219 -4.41 -0.48 20.34
C TRP A 219 -5.28 -0.45 21.60
N ALA A 220 -6.21 0.52 21.69
CA ALA A 220 -7.12 0.64 22.83
C ALA A 220 -7.98 -0.62 23.00
N PHE A 221 -8.53 -1.15 21.90
CA PHE A 221 -9.31 -2.39 21.90
C PHE A 221 -8.49 -3.58 22.41
N ALA A 222 -7.27 -3.78 21.90
CA ALA A 222 -6.41 -4.88 22.34
C ALA A 222 -6.08 -4.78 23.84
N HIS A 223 -5.80 -3.58 24.36
CA HIS A 223 -5.56 -3.34 25.78
C HIS A 223 -6.76 -3.67 26.66
N VAL A 224 -7.95 -3.20 26.27
CA VAL A 224 -9.19 -3.44 27.02
C VAL A 224 -9.57 -4.91 26.97
N TRP A 225 -9.55 -5.51 25.78
CA TRP A 225 -9.93 -6.91 25.57
C TRP A 225 -9.06 -7.86 26.40
N VAL A 226 -7.74 -7.72 26.33
CA VAL A 226 -6.83 -8.62 27.04
C VAL A 226 -6.96 -8.47 28.56
N LYS A 227 -7.15 -7.24 29.07
CA LYS A 227 -7.44 -7.00 30.49
C LYS A 227 -8.77 -7.62 30.92
N TRP A 228 -9.83 -7.38 30.18
CA TRP A 228 -11.18 -7.88 30.49
C TRP A 228 -11.23 -9.41 30.46
N ALA A 229 -10.77 -9.99 29.36
CA ALA A 229 -10.72 -11.44 29.21
C ALA A 229 -9.80 -12.07 30.29
N GLY A 230 -8.73 -11.37 30.69
CA GLY A 230 -7.75 -11.74 31.74
C GLY A 230 -8.30 -11.80 33.17
N GLY A 231 -9.37 -11.08 33.46
CA GLY A 231 -9.85 -10.79 34.82
C GLY A 231 -10.46 -11.96 35.61
N GLY A 232 -10.73 -13.11 34.98
CA GLY A 232 -11.54 -14.16 35.62
C GLY A 232 -10.82 -15.21 36.49
N ARG A 233 -9.48 -15.34 36.47
CA ARG A 233 -8.80 -16.50 37.11
C ARG A 233 -7.47 -16.22 37.83
N GLY A 234 -7.33 -15.11 38.53
CA GLY A 234 -6.18 -14.97 39.45
C GLY A 234 -5.85 -13.57 39.93
N ALA A 235 -6.84 -12.75 40.25
CA ALA A 235 -6.62 -11.41 40.82
C ALA A 235 -6.20 -11.43 42.31
N ARG A 236 -6.14 -12.60 42.96
CA ARG A 236 -5.94 -12.71 44.43
C ARG A 236 -4.50 -12.98 44.89
N GLY A 237 -3.48 -12.76 44.06
CA GLY A 237 -2.07 -13.03 44.46
C GLY A 237 -1.02 -12.19 43.75
N ARG A 238 -1.33 -10.96 43.30
CA ARG A 238 -0.38 -10.11 42.57
C ARG A 238 0.58 -9.44 43.55
N LYS A 239 1.73 -10.07 43.84
CA LYS A 239 2.92 -9.32 44.25
C LYS A 239 3.25 -8.33 43.14
N LYS A 240 3.34 -7.05 43.51
CA LYS A 240 3.53 -5.87 42.67
C LYS A 240 4.97 -5.79 42.09
N GLY A 241 5.46 -6.88 41.48
CA GLY A 241 6.90 -7.09 41.23
C GLY A 241 7.30 -7.56 39.83
N GLY A 242 6.47 -7.39 38.78
CA GLY A 242 6.77 -7.95 37.45
C GLY A 242 6.50 -7.07 36.23
N GLU A 243 5.92 -5.88 36.39
CA GLU A 243 5.74 -4.91 35.27
C GLU A 243 6.89 -3.88 35.20
N GLY A 244 7.88 -3.97 36.11
CA GLY A 244 8.93 -2.95 36.32
C GLY A 244 10.26 -3.16 35.59
N GLY A 245 10.27 -3.79 34.40
CA GLY A 245 11.54 -4.07 33.68
C GLY A 245 11.48 -4.00 32.15
N GLY A 246 10.45 -3.37 31.57
CA GLY A 246 10.29 -3.24 30.12
C GLY A 246 11.06 -2.06 29.51
N GLY A 247 11.14 -1.99 28.17
CA GLY A 247 11.80 -0.91 27.45
C GLY A 247 11.32 0.49 27.86
N LEU A 248 10.01 0.67 28.07
CA LEU A 248 9.47 1.95 28.57
C LEU A 248 9.98 2.32 29.96
N ALA A 249 10.05 1.36 30.89
CA ALA A 249 10.59 1.65 32.23
C ALA A 249 12.09 2.01 32.17
N LYS A 250 12.86 1.40 31.26
CA LYS A 250 14.26 1.76 31.01
C LYS A 250 14.38 3.15 30.40
N PHE A 251 13.49 3.51 29.48
CA PHE A 251 13.44 4.82 28.86
C PHE A 251 13.08 5.92 29.86
N ASP A 252 12.06 5.70 30.70
CA ASP A 252 11.68 6.64 31.75
C ASP A 252 12.80 6.81 32.79
N ALA A 253 13.43 5.70 33.19
CA ALA A 253 14.56 5.71 34.12
C ALA A 253 15.84 6.36 33.55
N SER A 254 15.96 6.51 32.23
CA SER A 254 17.12 7.14 31.60
C SER A 254 17.22 8.65 31.86
N GLY A 255 16.11 9.29 32.27
CA GLY A 255 16.01 10.75 32.39
C GLY A 255 15.98 11.49 31.04
N GLN A 256 16.13 10.79 29.92
CA GLN A 256 16.16 11.37 28.57
C GLN A 256 14.77 11.44 27.91
N ALA A 257 13.72 10.98 28.60
CA ALA A 257 12.37 10.92 28.05
C ALA A 257 11.85 12.27 27.54
N PRO A 258 11.97 13.40 28.28
CA PRO A 258 11.53 14.70 27.78
C PRO A 258 12.25 15.14 26.50
N LEU A 259 13.57 14.87 26.42
CA LEU A 259 14.40 15.24 25.27
C LEU A 259 13.96 14.47 24.01
N PHE A 260 13.79 13.16 24.10
CA PHE A 260 13.38 12.33 22.96
C PHE A 260 11.93 12.58 22.55
N VAL A 261 11.03 12.86 23.50
CA VAL A 261 9.65 13.24 23.19
C VAL A 261 9.62 14.59 22.46
N ALA A 262 10.33 15.60 22.99
CA ALA A 262 10.45 16.89 22.32
C ALA A 262 11.13 16.77 20.94
N GLY A 263 12.19 15.97 20.84
CA GLY A 263 12.88 15.67 19.59
C GLY A 263 11.99 14.95 18.57
N ALA A 264 11.13 14.03 19.02
CA ALA A 264 10.14 13.38 18.16
C ALA A 264 9.10 14.37 17.62
N PHE A 265 8.57 15.27 18.46
CA PHE A 265 7.66 16.33 17.98
C PHE A 265 8.35 17.31 17.03
N ALA A 266 9.57 17.73 17.34
CA ALA A 266 10.35 18.61 16.49
C ALA A 266 10.65 17.95 15.14
N LEU A 267 10.99 16.66 15.13
CA LEU A 267 11.22 15.89 13.92
C LEU A 267 9.95 15.76 13.07
N PHE A 268 8.80 15.50 13.69
CA PHE A 268 7.52 15.46 12.99
C PHE A 268 7.24 16.81 12.31
N ALA A 269 7.32 17.89 13.09
CA ALA A 269 7.07 19.25 12.61
C ALA A 269 8.06 19.63 11.50
N PHE A 270 9.33 19.29 11.65
CA PHE A 270 10.35 19.54 10.64
C PHE A 270 10.03 18.83 9.32
N ILE A 271 9.73 17.53 9.34
CA ILE A 271 9.39 16.77 8.13
C ILE A 271 8.11 17.33 7.50
N TRP A 272 7.07 17.61 8.31
CA TRP A 272 5.83 18.22 7.84
C TRP A 272 6.10 19.55 7.12
N ILE A 273 6.82 20.46 7.77
CA ILE A 273 7.17 21.77 7.21
C ILE A 273 8.00 21.57 5.94
N LEU A 274 9.04 20.73 5.96
CA LEU A 274 9.93 20.49 4.82
C LEU A 274 9.14 20.09 3.57
N PHE A 275 8.25 19.11 3.70
CA PHE A 275 7.51 18.58 2.56
C PHE A 275 6.36 19.50 2.10
N TYR A 276 5.53 19.99 3.02
CA TYR A 276 4.39 20.85 2.65
C TYR A 276 4.82 22.27 2.27
N SER A 277 6.00 22.73 2.68
CA SER A 277 6.57 23.99 2.18
C SER A 277 7.31 23.85 0.87
N SER A 278 7.30 22.67 0.23
CA SER A 278 8.10 22.39 -0.96
C SER A 278 9.58 22.73 -0.77
N PHE A 279 10.17 22.23 0.31
CA PHE A 279 11.55 22.52 0.71
C PHE A 279 11.78 24.03 0.90
N PHE A 280 10.87 24.68 1.63
CA PHE A 280 10.89 26.09 2.03
C PHE A 280 10.66 27.10 0.89
N THR A 281 10.16 26.65 -0.25
CA THR A 281 9.85 27.51 -1.40
C THR A 281 8.38 27.96 -1.45
N TYR A 282 7.47 27.29 -0.72
CA TYR A 282 6.03 27.51 -0.76
C TYR A 282 5.35 27.41 0.62
N TRP A 283 5.41 28.45 1.43
CA TRP A 283 4.91 28.43 2.82
C TRP A 283 3.39 28.25 2.98
N LYS A 284 2.59 28.62 1.98
CA LYS A 284 1.12 28.47 2.04
C LYS A 284 0.69 27.00 2.20
N GLY A 285 1.47 26.09 1.62
CA GLY A 285 1.26 24.64 1.72
C GLY A 285 1.21 24.14 3.16
N VAL A 286 2.01 24.72 4.06
CA VAL A 286 2.12 24.30 5.47
C VAL A 286 0.91 24.73 6.31
N PHE A 287 0.53 26.01 6.27
CA PHE A 287 -0.39 26.59 7.26
C PHE A 287 -1.86 26.57 6.85
N TRP A 288 -2.15 26.56 5.55
CA TRP A 288 -3.52 26.58 5.05
C TRP A 288 -3.87 25.30 4.33
N ASP A 289 -3.12 24.99 3.28
CA ASP A 289 -3.51 23.96 2.33
C ASP A 289 -3.47 22.55 2.97
N SER A 290 -2.44 22.23 3.74
CA SER A 290 -2.35 20.91 4.42
C SER A 290 -3.51 20.64 5.39
N PHE A 291 -4.10 21.67 6.00
CA PHE A 291 -5.27 21.53 6.88
C PHE A 291 -6.59 21.57 6.09
N GLU A 292 -6.68 22.40 5.06
CA GLU A 292 -7.87 22.52 4.22
C GLU A 292 -8.16 21.25 3.43
N ALA A 293 -7.13 20.48 3.09
CA ALA A 293 -7.26 19.18 2.45
C ALA A 293 -8.25 18.27 3.19
N PHE A 294 -8.27 18.33 4.52
CA PHE A 294 -9.21 17.52 5.32
C PHE A 294 -10.67 17.90 5.11
N ARG A 295 -10.96 19.18 4.88
CA ARG A 295 -12.32 19.63 4.59
C ARG A 295 -12.75 19.19 3.20
N VAL A 296 -11.88 19.34 2.20
CA VAL A 296 -12.14 18.95 0.80
C VAL A 296 -12.35 17.44 0.69
N TRP A 297 -11.44 16.63 1.22
CA TRP A 297 -11.53 15.17 1.11
C TRP A 297 -12.70 14.57 1.88
N LYS A 298 -13.16 15.23 2.96
CA LYS A 298 -14.42 14.87 3.62
C LYS A 298 -15.61 15.03 2.66
N GLN A 299 -15.64 16.09 1.86
CA GLN A 299 -16.69 16.30 0.85
C GLN A 299 -16.59 15.27 -0.28
N THR A 300 -15.38 14.98 -0.77
CA THR A 300 -15.15 13.96 -1.80
C THR A 300 -15.57 12.56 -1.34
N GLY A 301 -15.27 12.19 -0.09
CA GLY A 301 -15.69 10.92 0.51
C GLY A 301 -17.22 10.74 0.61
N MET A 302 -17.96 11.86 0.61
CA MET A 302 -19.42 11.92 0.62
C MET A 302 -20.03 12.15 -0.77
N SER A 303 -19.21 12.23 -1.83
CA SER A 303 -19.71 12.47 -3.19
C SER A 303 -20.39 11.23 -3.77
N GLU A 304 -21.31 11.46 -4.72
CA GLU A 304 -21.94 10.38 -5.50
C GLU A 304 -20.98 9.78 -6.54
N PHE A 305 -19.94 10.52 -6.91
CA PHE A 305 -18.91 10.06 -7.83
C PHE A 305 -18.12 8.88 -7.21
N HIS A 306 -18.00 7.77 -7.92
CA HIS A 306 -17.45 6.50 -7.41
C HIS A 306 -18.13 5.94 -6.14
N SER A 307 -19.39 6.29 -5.88
CA SER A 307 -20.16 5.68 -4.80
C SER A 307 -20.36 4.18 -5.05
N LYS A 308 -19.98 3.35 -4.07
CA LYS A 308 -20.13 1.88 -4.13
C LYS A 308 -20.72 1.31 -2.83
N PRO A 309 -21.44 0.17 -2.89
CA PRO A 309 -22.02 -0.49 -1.72
C PRO A 309 -21.02 -0.75 -0.59
N LEU A 310 -21.51 -0.88 0.65
CA LEU A 310 -20.68 -1.11 1.84
C LEU A 310 -19.80 -2.37 1.72
N ASP A 311 -20.31 -3.45 1.13
CA ASP A 311 -19.63 -4.75 1.06
C ASP A 311 -18.66 -4.88 -0.13
N THR A 312 -18.44 -3.79 -0.88
CA THR A 312 -17.59 -3.76 -2.07
C THR A 312 -16.18 -4.29 -1.81
N TYR A 313 -15.50 -3.84 -0.75
CA TYR A 313 -14.14 -4.29 -0.46
C TYR A 313 -14.08 -5.77 -0.07
N VAL A 314 -15.13 -6.29 0.59
CA VAL A 314 -15.21 -7.72 0.91
C VAL A 314 -15.35 -8.54 -0.37
N ARG A 315 -16.18 -8.10 -1.32
CA ARG A 315 -16.31 -8.76 -2.63
C ARG A 315 -15.01 -8.73 -3.43
N TRP A 316 -14.30 -7.61 -3.43
CA TRP A 316 -13.00 -7.47 -4.10
C TRP A 316 -11.93 -8.36 -3.48
N LEU A 317 -11.85 -8.40 -2.15
CA LEU A 317 -10.98 -9.33 -1.43
C LEU A 317 -11.35 -10.79 -1.72
N TRP A 318 -12.64 -11.11 -1.79
CA TRP A 318 -13.08 -12.47 -2.12
C TRP A 318 -12.70 -12.88 -3.55
N GLN A 319 -12.75 -11.95 -4.50
CA GLN A 319 -12.42 -12.24 -5.89
C GLN A 319 -10.91 -12.46 -6.11
N GLU A 320 -10.07 -11.60 -5.54
CA GLU A 320 -8.65 -11.55 -5.86
C GLU A 320 -7.73 -12.02 -4.71
N GLU A 321 -8.18 -11.92 -3.46
CA GLU A 321 -7.36 -12.08 -2.24
C GLU A 321 -7.96 -13.11 -1.25
N ALA A 322 -8.80 -14.04 -1.73
CA ALA A 322 -9.58 -14.95 -0.87
C ALA A 322 -8.72 -15.73 0.15
N PRO A 323 -7.53 -16.26 -0.19
CA PRO A 323 -6.69 -16.96 0.79
C PRO A 323 -6.28 -16.06 1.95
N ILE A 324 -5.89 -14.80 1.67
CA ILE A 324 -5.51 -13.83 2.71
C ILE A 324 -6.73 -13.49 3.57
N LEU A 325 -7.88 -13.23 2.96
CA LEU A 325 -9.11 -12.93 3.70
C LEU A 325 -9.52 -14.07 4.64
N LEU A 326 -9.59 -15.30 4.14
CA LEU A 326 -10.01 -16.48 4.91
C LEU A 326 -9.05 -16.75 6.09
N LEU A 327 -7.74 -16.72 5.83
CA LEU A 327 -6.73 -16.92 6.87
C LEU A 327 -6.73 -15.77 7.88
N ALA A 328 -6.96 -14.53 7.46
CA ALA A 328 -7.04 -13.39 8.36
C ALA A 328 -8.27 -13.45 9.27
N VAL A 329 -9.44 -13.89 8.74
CA VAL A 329 -10.63 -14.14 9.57
C VAL A 329 -10.34 -15.22 10.60
N ALA A 330 -9.72 -16.33 10.18
CA ALA A 330 -9.29 -17.38 11.10
C ALA A 330 -8.33 -16.81 12.17
N GLY A 331 -7.31 -16.06 11.77
CA GLY A 331 -6.32 -15.47 12.67
C GLY A 331 -6.91 -14.48 13.67
N ALA A 332 -7.88 -13.66 13.26
CA ALA A 332 -8.59 -12.76 14.18
C ALA A 332 -9.42 -13.55 15.20
N CYS A 333 -10.12 -14.59 14.77
CA CYS A 333 -10.84 -15.50 15.68
C CYS A 333 -9.86 -16.16 16.67
N VAL A 334 -8.73 -16.68 16.19
CA VAL A 334 -7.71 -17.25 17.07
C VAL A 334 -7.19 -16.22 18.07
N ALA A 335 -6.83 -15.02 17.62
CA ALA A 335 -6.34 -13.95 18.48
C ALA A 335 -7.33 -13.59 19.60
N LEU A 336 -8.63 -13.56 19.30
CA LEU A 336 -9.67 -13.21 20.26
C LEU A 336 -9.96 -14.31 21.29
N PHE A 337 -9.94 -15.59 20.85
CA PHE A 337 -10.44 -16.72 21.65
C PHE A 337 -9.36 -17.65 22.21
N GLU A 338 -8.12 -17.57 21.72
CA GLU A 338 -7.04 -18.43 22.20
C GLU A 338 -6.64 -18.10 23.64
N ARG A 339 -6.39 -19.15 24.45
CA ARG A 339 -6.05 -19.00 25.88
C ARG A 339 -4.73 -18.27 26.15
N ARG A 340 -3.78 -18.30 25.22
CA ARG A 340 -2.45 -17.70 25.34
C ARG A 340 -2.46 -16.17 25.16
N ARG A 341 -3.47 -15.62 24.49
CA ARG A 341 -3.80 -14.18 24.39
C ARG A 341 -2.63 -13.29 23.98
N ASN A 342 -2.13 -13.48 22.76
CA ASN A 342 -1.17 -12.57 22.15
C ASN A 342 -1.79 -11.18 21.90
N ARG A 343 -1.38 -10.18 22.69
CA ARG A 343 -1.86 -8.79 22.60
C ARG A 343 -1.64 -8.18 21.21
N PHE A 344 -0.49 -8.46 20.59
CA PHE A 344 -0.21 -7.98 19.24
C PHE A 344 -1.15 -8.60 18.21
N ALA A 345 -1.46 -9.89 18.31
CA ALA A 345 -2.37 -10.54 17.39
C ALA A 345 -3.79 -9.94 17.46
N VAL A 346 -4.28 -9.62 18.66
CA VAL A 346 -5.56 -8.91 18.84
C VAL A 346 -5.51 -7.52 18.23
N PHE A 347 -4.42 -6.79 18.47
CA PHE A 347 -4.18 -5.48 17.86
C PHE A 347 -4.16 -5.56 16.32
N ALA A 348 -3.40 -6.49 15.74
CA ALA A 348 -3.28 -6.67 14.31
C ALA A 348 -4.63 -7.05 13.67
N GLY A 349 -5.41 -7.90 14.34
CA GLY A 349 -6.79 -8.24 13.93
C GLY A 349 -7.69 -7.01 13.94
N ALA A 350 -7.71 -6.25 15.03
CA ALA A 350 -8.51 -5.03 15.14
C ALA A 350 -8.04 -3.94 14.15
N TRP A 351 -6.74 -3.86 13.87
CA TRP A 351 -6.19 -2.95 12.88
C TRP A 351 -6.62 -3.34 11.46
N ALA A 352 -6.45 -4.60 11.07
CA ALA A 352 -6.80 -5.10 9.75
C ALA A 352 -8.29 -4.94 9.45
N PHE A 353 -9.15 -5.46 10.32
CA PHE A 353 -10.61 -5.41 10.14
C PHE A 353 -11.20 -4.03 10.44
N GLY A 354 -10.56 -3.25 11.33
CA GLY A 354 -10.92 -1.85 11.57
C GLY A 354 -10.69 -0.98 10.33
N LEU A 355 -9.57 -1.17 9.62
CA LEU A 355 -9.30 -0.45 8.37
C LEU A 355 -10.26 -0.87 7.27
N LEU A 356 -10.50 -2.19 7.12
CA LEU A 356 -11.49 -2.70 6.18
C LEU A 356 -12.88 -2.09 6.45
N ALA A 357 -13.31 -2.04 7.71
CA ALA A 357 -14.58 -1.43 8.09
C ALA A 357 -14.60 0.09 7.81
N ALA A 358 -13.55 0.81 8.23
CA ALA A 358 -13.47 2.26 8.06
C ALA A 358 -13.56 2.69 6.59
N TYR A 359 -12.82 2.02 5.70
CA TYR A 359 -12.92 2.29 4.26
C TYR A 359 -14.24 1.80 3.65
N SER A 360 -14.82 0.71 4.16
CA SER A 360 -16.12 0.21 3.69
C SER A 360 -17.27 1.17 4.01
N LEU A 361 -17.19 1.89 5.13
CA LEU A 361 -18.17 2.90 5.55
C LEU A 361 -18.17 4.17 4.70
N ILE A 362 -17.10 4.45 3.96
CA ILE A 362 -17.00 5.62 3.08
C ILE A 362 -17.60 5.27 1.71
N SER A 363 -18.51 6.09 1.19
CA SER A 363 -19.21 5.84 -0.08
C SER A 363 -18.26 5.80 -1.27
N TYR A 364 -17.36 6.78 -1.36
CA TYR A 364 -16.30 6.85 -2.37
C TYR A 364 -15.30 5.71 -2.18
N LYS A 365 -15.20 4.79 -3.15
CA LYS A 365 -14.31 3.63 -3.06
C LYS A 365 -13.46 3.46 -4.32
N THR A 366 -12.14 3.36 -4.10
CA THR A 366 -11.17 3.04 -5.14
C THR A 366 -10.38 1.78 -4.76
N PRO A 367 -10.09 0.91 -5.74
CA PRO A 367 -9.42 -0.38 -5.49
C PRO A 367 -8.09 -0.33 -4.75
N TRP A 368 -7.23 0.64 -5.04
CA TRP A 368 -5.89 0.74 -4.45
C TRP A 368 -5.88 0.97 -2.94
N LEU A 369 -6.97 1.43 -2.34
CA LEU A 369 -7.11 1.56 -0.89
C LEU A 369 -7.01 0.21 -0.16
N VAL A 370 -7.23 -0.90 -0.89
CA VAL A 370 -7.09 -2.27 -0.38
C VAL A 370 -5.72 -2.55 0.25
N LEU A 371 -4.65 -1.87 -0.21
CA LEU A 371 -3.31 -2.05 0.34
C LEU A 371 -3.27 -1.73 1.84
N SER A 372 -4.07 -0.76 2.28
CA SER A 372 -4.10 -0.31 3.68
C SER A 372 -4.48 -1.44 4.63
N PHE A 373 -5.34 -2.38 4.19
CA PHE A 373 -5.79 -3.49 5.03
C PHE A 373 -5.30 -4.87 4.58
N VAL A 374 -4.90 -5.09 3.33
CA VAL A 374 -4.32 -6.39 2.89
C VAL A 374 -3.03 -6.71 3.63
N VAL A 375 -2.16 -5.73 3.86
CA VAL A 375 -0.91 -5.96 4.60
C VAL A 375 -1.16 -6.41 6.05
N PRO A 376 -1.96 -5.70 6.87
CA PRO A 376 -2.27 -6.20 8.20
C PRO A 376 -3.15 -7.46 8.18
N LEU A 377 -4.03 -7.68 7.19
CA LEU A 377 -4.72 -8.96 7.02
C LEU A 377 -3.72 -10.11 6.83
N ALA A 378 -2.67 -9.91 6.01
CA ALA A 378 -1.63 -10.92 5.81
C ALA A 378 -0.82 -11.20 7.10
N VAL A 379 -0.57 -10.18 7.93
CA VAL A 379 0.05 -10.36 9.26
C VAL A 379 -0.83 -11.24 10.16
N VAL A 380 -2.14 -11.00 10.17
CA VAL A 380 -3.11 -11.80 10.96
C VAL A 380 -3.26 -13.21 10.39
N ALA A 381 -3.23 -13.36 9.06
CA ALA A 381 -3.21 -14.66 8.38
C ALA A 381 -1.96 -15.47 8.76
N GLY A 382 -0.79 -14.83 8.81
CA GLY A 382 0.44 -15.45 9.29
C GLY A 382 0.33 -15.93 10.74
N TYR A 383 -0.28 -15.13 11.61
CA TYR A 383 -0.56 -15.55 12.99
C TYR A 383 -1.49 -16.78 13.06
N ALA A 384 -2.52 -16.85 12.22
CA ALA A 384 -3.41 -18.01 12.14
C ALA A 384 -2.64 -19.29 11.84
N VAL A 385 -1.75 -19.23 10.84
CA VAL A 385 -0.90 -20.35 10.43
C VAL A 385 0.09 -20.73 11.53
N GLN A 386 0.71 -19.76 12.21
CA GLN A 386 1.59 -20.04 13.35
C GLN A 386 0.84 -20.74 14.49
N ALA A 387 -0.37 -20.27 14.81
CA ALA A 387 -1.18 -20.88 15.86
C ALA A 387 -1.58 -22.31 15.50
N PHE A 388 -2.00 -22.54 14.25
CA PHE A 388 -2.33 -23.87 13.75
C PHE A 388 -1.12 -24.82 13.78
N ASP A 389 0.05 -24.35 13.36
CA ASP A 389 1.31 -25.10 13.44
C ASP A 389 1.62 -25.51 14.88
N ASN A 390 1.45 -24.58 15.82
CA ASN A 390 1.64 -24.85 17.25
C ASN A 390 0.64 -25.87 17.82
N TRP A 391 -0.58 -25.94 17.29
CA TRP A 391 -1.60 -26.91 17.73
C TRP A 391 -1.34 -28.31 17.19
N VAL A 392 -0.92 -28.41 15.92
CA VAL A 392 -0.72 -29.68 15.22
C VAL A 392 0.68 -30.27 15.48
N GLY A 393 1.69 -29.43 15.61
CA GLY A 393 3.10 -29.84 15.65
C GLY A 393 3.50 -30.71 16.84
N GLY A 394 2.80 -30.61 18.00
CA GLY A 394 3.08 -31.41 19.19
C GLY A 394 4.57 -31.47 19.61
N ALA A 395 4.95 -32.49 20.38
CA ALA A 395 6.35 -32.70 20.79
C ALA A 395 7.30 -33.15 19.64
N ARG A 396 6.76 -33.39 18.43
CA ARG A 396 7.49 -33.99 17.29
C ARG A 396 7.66 -33.06 16.08
N ARG A 397 7.22 -31.79 16.18
CA ARG A 397 7.33 -30.73 15.14
C ARG A 397 6.93 -31.18 13.73
N TRP A 398 5.73 -31.75 13.58
CA TRP A 398 5.19 -32.08 12.26
C TRP A 398 4.49 -30.86 11.63
N HIS A 399 5.23 -30.13 10.79
CA HIS A 399 4.75 -28.92 10.11
C HIS A 399 3.88 -29.16 8.86
N SER A 400 3.65 -30.43 8.47
CA SER A 400 3.13 -30.76 7.13
C SER A 400 1.74 -30.18 6.80
N PRO A 401 0.75 -30.10 7.71
CA PRO A 401 -0.57 -29.57 7.37
C PRO A 401 -0.57 -28.04 7.25
N ALA A 402 0.18 -27.35 8.11
CA ALA A 402 0.31 -25.89 8.05
C ALA A 402 1.06 -25.46 6.78
N LEU A 403 2.11 -26.21 6.40
CA LEU A 403 2.82 -26.01 5.12
C LEU A 403 1.91 -26.21 3.90
N ALA A 404 1.02 -27.20 3.93
CA ALA A 404 0.07 -27.42 2.83
C ALA A 404 -0.89 -26.23 2.65
N ILE A 405 -1.44 -25.70 3.76
CA ILE A 405 -2.31 -24.50 3.74
C ILE A 405 -1.55 -23.32 3.14
N VAL A 406 -0.31 -23.08 3.60
CA VAL A 406 0.54 -21.99 3.10
C VAL A 406 0.86 -22.17 1.62
N ALA A 407 1.21 -23.39 1.18
CA ALA A 407 1.52 -23.69 -0.20
C ALA A 407 0.33 -23.42 -1.13
N VAL A 408 -0.89 -23.82 -0.74
CA VAL A 408 -2.11 -23.55 -1.51
C VAL A 408 -2.39 -22.04 -1.56
N ALA A 409 -2.30 -21.34 -0.42
CA ALA A 409 -2.53 -19.90 -0.37
C ALA A 409 -1.53 -19.13 -1.26
N ILE A 410 -0.24 -19.45 -1.17
CA ILE A 410 0.81 -18.87 -2.02
C ILE A 410 0.57 -19.20 -3.49
N ALA A 411 0.20 -20.44 -3.83
CA ALA A 411 -0.05 -20.84 -5.21
C ALA A 411 -1.21 -20.06 -5.83
N VAL A 412 -2.34 -19.92 -5.11
CA VAL A 412 -3.51 -19.15 -5.57
C VAL A 412 -3.15 -17.67 -5.73
N CYS A 413 -2.55 -17.04 -4.71
CA CYS A 413 -2.14 -15.64 -4.79
C CYS A 413 -1.12 -15.39 -5.91
N THR A 414 -0.14 -16.28 -6.07
CA THR A 414 0.86 -16.19 -7.16
C THR A 414 0.22 -16.30 -8.52
N TYR A 415 -0.69 -17.26 -8.71
CA TYR A 415 -1.41 -17.42 -9.98
C TYR A 415 -2.21 -16.15 -10.32
N GLN A 416 -3.03 -15.66 -9.38
CA GLN A 416 -3.80 -14.42 -9.52
C GLN A 416 -2.88 -13.23 -9.82
N ALA A 417 -1.78 -13.08 -9.06
CA ALA A 417 -0.84 -11.99 -9.24
C ALA A 417 -0.19 -12.04 -10.62
N VAL A 418 0.20 -13.22 -11.09
CA VAL A 418 0.79 -13.38 -12.42
C VAL A 418 -0.20 -13.03 -13.53
N VAL A 419 -1.44 -13.50 -13.42
CA VAL A 419 -2.51 -13.21 -14.39
C VAL A 419 -2.77 -11.71 -14.47
N VAL A 420 -3.08 -11.06 -13.34
CA VAL A 420 -3.49 -9.65 -13.30
C VAL A 420 -2.31 -8.70 -13.59
N ASN A 421 -1.06 -9.07 -13.28
CA ASN A 421 0.07 -8.17 -13.48
C ASN A 421 0.77 -8.28 -14.83
N PHE A 422 0.75 -9.46 -15.45
CA PHE A 422 1.60 -9.72 -16.62
C PHE A 422 0.84 -10.20 -17.85
N ARG A 423 -0.42 -10.61 -17.72
CA ARG A 423 -1.24 -11.09 -18.86
C ARG A 423 -2.43 -10.19 -19.14
N GLU A 424 -3.23 -9.97 -18.10
CA GLU A 424 -4.53 -9.31 -18.14
C GLU A 424 -4.48 -7.92 -17.50
N TYR A 425 -3.32 -7.25 -17.56
CA TYR A 425 -3.06 -6.00 -16.83
C TYR A 425 -3.88 -4.79 -17.28
N ASP A 426 -4.58 -4.90 -18.40
CA ASP A 426 -5.49 -3.91 -18.98
C ASP A 426 -6.91 -4.46 -19.24
N ASN A 427 -7.23 -5.61 -18.67
CA ASN A 427 -8.57 -6.20 -18.70
C ASN A 427 -9.39 -5.79 -17.47
N ASP A 428 -10.41 -4.96 -17.70
CA ASP A 428 -11.27 -4.34 -16.68
C ASP A 428 -12.22 -5.30 -15.96
N ARG A 429 -12.25 -6.58 -16.35
CA ARG A 429 -12.90 -7.66 -15.59
C ARG A 429 -12.22 -7.92 -14.24
N TYR A 430 -10.92 -7.64 -14.16
CA TYR A 430 -10.15 -7.75 -12.92
C TYR A 430 -10.26 -6.45 -12.14
N ILE A 431 -10.66 -6.55 -10.88
CA ILE A 431 -11.04 -5.40 -10.06
C ILE A 431 -9.87 -4.41 -9.96
N TYR A 432 -8.64 -4.92 -9.82
CA TYR A 432 -7.47 -4.06 -9.65
C TYR A 432 -7.07 -3.30 -10.92
N VAL A 433 -7.53 -3.75 -12.08
CA VAL A 433 -7.40 -3.07 -13.36
C VAL A 433 -8.50 -2.02 -13.48
N TYR A 434 -8.42 -1.00 -12.63
CA TYR A 434 -9.41 0.05 -12.53
C TYR A 434 -8.99 1.28 -13.32
N SER A 435 -9.81 1.73 -14.25
CA SER A 435 -9.54 2.90 -15.11
C SER A 435 -8.16 2.86 -15.79
N HIS A 436 -7.61 1.66 -15.99
CA HIS A 436 -6.28 1.49 -16.54
C HIS A 436 -6.25 1.77 -18.04
N THR A 437 -5.13 2.34 -18.48
CA THR A 437 -4.91 2.59 -19.90
C THR A 437 -4.72 1.27 -20.64
N GLN A 438 -5.46 1.09 -21.72
CA GLN A 438 -5.40 -0.13 -22.53
C GLN A 438 -4.14 -0.14 -23.40
N ARG A 439 -3.57 -1.33 -23.65
CA ARG A 439 -2.37 -1.48 -24.49
C ARG A 439 -2.55 -0.91 -25.90
N GLN A 440 -3.78 -0.94 -26.42
CA GLN A 440 -4.15 -0.39 -27.72
C GLN A 440 -4.01 1.14 -27.79
N ALA A 441 -4.06 1.85 -26.65
CA ALA A 441 -3.77 3.28 -26.60
C ALA A 441 -2.33 3.59 -27.04
N LEU A 442 -1.40 2.64 -26.85
CA LEU A 442 -0.02 2.79 -27.33
C LEU A 442 0.09 2.72 -28.85
N ASP A 443 -0.87 2.10 -29.54
CA ASP A 443 -0.87 2.07 -31.01
C ASP A 443 -1.21 3.44 -31.59
N MET A 444 -2.03 4.24 -30.88
CA MET A 444 -2.23 5.66 -31.22
C MET A 444 -0.92 6.44 -31.13
N LEU A 445 -0.14 6.23 -30.06
CA LEU A 445 1.16 6.91 -29.88
C LEU A 445 2.15 6.52 -30.99
N LYS A 446 2.18 5.24 -31.37
CA LYS A 446 2.97 4.78 -32.53
C LYS A 446 2.52 5.45 -33.82
N GLU A 447 1.22 5.65 -34.01
CA GLU A 447 0.73 6.36 -35.21
C GLU A 447 1.13 7.83 -35.21
N VAL A 448 1.10 8.49 -34.05
CA VAL A 448 1.64 9.85 -33.89
C VAL A 448 3.12 9.90 -34.23
N GLU A 449 3.93 8.94 -33.77
CA GLU A 449 5.35 8.84 -34.11
C GLU A 449 5.58 8.63 -35.61
N ARG A 450 4.80 7.75 -36.25
CA ARG A 450 4.87 7.53 -37.71
C ARG A 450 4.50 8.79 -38.49
N ALA A 451 3.41 9.45 -38.13
CA ALA A 451 2.99 10.71 -38.75
C ALA A 451 4.06 11.80 -38.59
N SER A 452 4.68 11.88 -37.41
CA SER A 452 5.79 12.80 -37.14
C SER A 452 6.99 12.51 -38.04
N ALA A 453 7.35 11.23 -38.21
CA ALA A 453 8.43 10.80 -39.08
C ALA A 453 8.15 11.13 -40.56
N ARG A 454 6.91 10.93 -41.04
CA ARG A 454 6.46 11.33 -42.39
C ARG A 454 6.60 12.84 -42.60
N ALA A 455 6.32 13.63 -41.57
CA ALA A 455 6.44 15.08 -41.60
C ALA A 455 7.90 15.59 -41.44
N GLY A 456 8.87 14.72 -41.11
CA GLY A 456 10.21 15.14 -40.74
C GLY A 456 10.26 16.00 -39.47
N ALA A 457 9.22 15.94 -38.63
CA ALA A 457 9.10 16.73 -37.42
C ALA A 457 9.62 15.94 -36.21
N ARG A 458 10.50 16.56 -35.41
CA ARG A 458 10.96 15.98 -34.14
C ARG A 458 9.98 16.24 -32.99
N GLU A 459 9.38 17.42 -32.98
CA GLU A 459 8.33 17.84 -32.04
C GLU A 459 7.09 18.24 -32.85
N PRO A 460 6.24 17.27 -33.21
CA PRO A 460 5.06 17.54 -34.03
C PRO A 460 4.06 18.37 -33.24
N GLY A 461 3.41 19.35 -33.88
CA GLY A 461 2.30 20.06 -33.26
C GLY A 461 1.08 19.15 -33.09
N ILE A 462 0.63 18.97 -31.85
CA ILE A 462 -0.49 18.09 -31.50
C ILE A 462 -1.47 18.89 -30.65
N ILE A 463 -2.76 18.86 -30.99
CA ILE A 463 -3.80 19.42 -30.14
C ILE A 463 -4.68 18.32 -29.58
N VAL A 464 -4.80 18.24 -28.26
CA VAL A 464 -5.68 17.33 -27.54
C VAL A 464 -6.95 18.07 -27.13
N ALA A 465 -8.02 17.84 -27.89
CA ALA A 465 -9.35 18.41 -27.66
C ALA A 465 -10.18 17.59 -26.65
N SER A 466 -9.89 16.29 -26.48
CA SER A 466 -10.54 15.46 -25.45
C SER A 466 -10.33 16.06 -24.06
N PRO A 467 -11.35 16.17 -23.19
CA PRO A 467 -11.16 16.47 -21.77
C PRO A 467 -10.59 15.27 -20.99
N GLU A 468 -10.82 14.05 -21.47
CA GLU A 468 -10.29 12.83 -20.88
C GLU A 468 -9.04 12.38 -21.64
N TYR A 469 -7.91 13.02 -21.31
CA TYR A 469 -6.64 12.82 -22.01
C TYR A 469 -5.53 12.20 -21.18
N TRP A 470 -5.69 12.06 -19.87
CA TRP A 470 -4.68 11.38 -19.05
C TRP A 470 -4.57 9.90 -19.43
N PRO A 471 -3.35 9.36 -19.64
CA PRO A 471 -2.04 9.89 -19.21
C PRO A 471 -1.19 10.57 -20.33
N LEU A 472 -1.78 11.04 -21.43
CA LEU A 472 -1.03 11.58 -22.59
C LEU A 472 0.05 12.62 -22.26
N PRO A 473 -0.11 13.54 -21.27
CA PRO A 473 0.95 14.45 -20.85
C PRO A 473 2.26 13.78 -20.46
N TRP A 474 2.22 12.55 -19.93
CA TRP A 474 3.43 11.78 -19.66
C TRP A 474 4.14 11.36 -20.95
N TYR A 475 3.40 10.85 -21.93
CA TYR A 475 3.98 10.36 -23.18
C TYR A 475 4.50 11.50 -24.07
N PHE A 476 3.82 12.65 -24.06
CA PHE A 476 4.23 13.82 -24.80
C PHE A 476 5.09 14.81 -23.99
N ARG A 477 5.59 14.43 -22.81
CA ARG A 477 6.34 15.34 -21.91
C ARG A 477 7.54 16.01 -22.55
N ASP A 478 8.14 15.39 -23.57
CA ASP A 478 9.32 15.91 -24.27
C ASP A 478 8.96 16.72 -25.53
N ASN A 479 7.67 16.87 -25.85
CA ASN A 479 7.18 17.64 -26.99
C ASN A 479 6.54 18.94 -26.49
N SER A 480 7.20 20.07 -26.76
CA SER A 480 6.74 21.41 -26.35
C SER A 480 5.59 21.96 -27.19
N HIS A 481 5.28 21.34 -28.33
CA HIS A 481 4.24 21.76 -29.26
C HIS A 481 2.89 21.04 -29.04
N VAL A 482 2.68 20.42 -27.87
CA VAL A 482 1.40 19.78 -27.53
C VAL A 482 0.50 20.70 -26.71
N GLY A 483 -0.68 20.99 -27.23
CA GLY A 483 -1.72 21.76 -26.54
C GLY A 483 -2.81 20.85 -25.96
N TYR A 484 -3.17 21.04 -24.69
CA TYR A 484 -4.26 20.32 -24.02
C TYR A 484 -5.45 21.26 -23.81
N LEU A 485 -6.36 21.34 -24.77
CA LEU A 485 -7.49 22.28 -24.73
C LEU A 485 -8.65 21.77 -23.88
N GLY A 486 -8.89 20.46 -23.89
CA GLY A 486 -10.04 19.85 -23.21
C GLY A 486 -11.41 20.22 -23.79
N ASN A 487 -11.43 20.93 -24.92
CA ASN A 487 -12.61 21.25 -25.70
C ASN A 487 -12.25 21.33 -27.20
N VAL A 488 -13.28 21.29 -28.05
CA VAL A 488 -13.11 21.41 -29.50
C VAL A 488 -13.02 22.88 -29.88
N SER A 489 -11.87 23.28 -30.45
CA SER A 489 -11.69 24.61 -31.04
C SER A 489 -12.54 24.78 -32.30
N THR A 490 -12.90 26.02 -32.61
CA THR A 490 -13.55 26.40 -33.88
C THR A 490 -12.59 26.38 -35.06
N TYR A 491 -11.28 26.42 -34.81
CA TYR A 491 -10.24 26.39 -35.83
C TYR A 491 -8.96 25.72 -35.32
N TYR A 492 -8.29 24.97 -36.19
CA TYR A 492 -6.99 24.36 -35.97
C TYR A 492 -6.09 24.73 -37.15
N ASP A 493 -5.00 25.44 -36.88
CA ASP A 493 -4.06 25.87 -37.92
C ASP A 493 -3.26 24.68 -38.48
N PRO A 494 -3.46 24.27 -39.75
CA PRO A 494 -2.75 23.12 -40.32
C PRO A 494 -1.25 23.35 -40.54
N GLN A 495 -0.78 24.60 -40.46
CA GLN A 495 0.67 24.89 -40.56
C GLN A 495 1.40 24.51 -39.27
N SER A 496 0.78 24.75 -38.12
CA SER A 496 1.35 24.47 -36.80
C SER A 496 0.85 23.17 -36.17
N THR A 497 -0.33 22.68 -36.54
CA THR A 497 -0.96 21.48 -35.98
C THR A 497 -0.94 20.34 -37.01
N LEU A 498 -0.18 19.29 -36.73
CA LEU A 498 -0.13 18.09 -37.57
C LEU A 498 -1.23 17.10 -37.22
N MET A 499 -1.62 17.05 -35.95
CA MET A 499 -2.54 16.05 -35.42
C MET A 499 -3.50 16.65 -34.40
N VAL A 500 -4.73 16.14 -34.40
CA VAL A 500 -5.76 16.50 -33.42
C VAL A 500 -6.31 15.23 -32.78
N ILE A 501 -6.32 15.17 -31.45
CA ILE A 501 -6.82 14.05 -30.67
C ILE A 501 -8.12 14.47 -29.98
N GLY A 502 -9.21 13.80 -30.31
CA GLY A 502 -10.53 14.04 -29.74
C GLY A 502 -11.10 12.84 -29.00
N ARG A 503 -12.28 13.01 -28.41
CA ARG A 503 -13.07 11.90 -27.86
C ARG A 503 -14.17 11.47 -28.83
N LYS A 504 -14.34 10.15 -28.96
CA LYS A 504 -15.48 9.52 -29.63
C LYS A 504 -16.30 8.75 -28.59
N SER A 505 -17.60 9.00 -28.52
CA SER A 505 -18.49 8.40 -27.53
C SER A 505 -19.88 8.15 -28.10
N ASP A 506 -20.57 7.13 -27.60
CA ASP A 506 -22.00 6.93 -27.90
C ASP A 506 -22.89 7.91 -27.10
N ASN A 507 -22.35 8.50 -26.02
CA ASN A 507 -23.02 9.54 -25.26
C ASN A 507 -22.84 10.92 -25.96
N PRO A 508 -23.92 11.55 -26.47
CA PRO A 508 -23.81 12.82 -27.21
C PRO A 508 -23.23 13.98 -26.40
N LYS A 509 -23.27 13.91 -25.05
CA LYS A 509 -22.68 14.95 -24.18
C LYS A 509 -21.16 14.85 -24.08
N GLU A 510 -20.60 13.69 -24.38
CA GLU A 510 -19.17 13.39 -24.28
C GLU A 510 -18.52 13.22 -25.65
N ASP A 511 -19.31 12.96 -26.69
CA ASP A 511 -18.83 12.83 -28.06
C ASP A 511 -18.36 14.16 -28.63
N GLN A 512 -17.12 14.18 -29.11
CA GLN A 512 -16.55 15.33 -29.84
C GLN A 512 -16.36 15.00 -31.32
N TYR A 513 -16.58 13.76 -31.73
CA TYR A 513 -16.24 13.27 -33.07
C TYR A 513 -17.01 14.01 -34.17
N GLY A 514 -18.32 14.21 -34.01
CA GLY A 514 -19.12 14.95 -34.98
C GLY A 514 -18.65 16.39 -35.20
N GLN A 515 -18.37 17.11 -34.11
CA GLN A 515 -17.88 18.49 -34.16
C GLN A 515 -16.47 18.57 -34.77
N LEU A 516 -15.58 17.66 -34.38
CA LEU A 516 -14.22 17.59 -34.93
C LEU A 516 -14.24 17.28 -36.43
N ARG A 517 -15.06 16.33 -36.90
CA ARG A 517 -15.19 16.08 -38.34
C ARG A 517 -15.62 17.33 -39.10
N ALA A 518 -16.58 18.09 -38.57
CA ALA A 518 -17.05 19.31 -39.21
C ALA A 518 -15.94 20.36 -39.33
N VAL A 519 -15.17 20.58 -38.25
CA VAL A 519 -14.10 21.59 -38.22
C VAL A 519 -12.87 21.14 -39.02
N LEU A 520 -12.54 19.85 -39.03
CA LEU A 520 -11.30 19.32 -39.57
C LEU A 520 -11.40 18.83 -41.03
N ALA A 521 -12.61 18.72 -41.59
CA ALA A 521 -12.88 18.07 -42.89
C ALA A 521 -11.98 18.56 -44.05
N ALA A 522 -11.65 19.85 -44.10
CA ALA A 522 -10.86 20.43 -45.18
C ALA A 522 -9.40 19.95 -45.16
N SER A 523 -8.77 19.93 -43.99
CA SER A 523 -7.31 19.84 -43.85
C SER A 523 -6.81 18.55 -43.21
N TYR A 524 -7.69 17.74 -42.62
CA TYR A 524 -7.32 16.52 -41.90
C TYR A 524 -8.19 15.33 -42.33
N VAL A 525 -7.69 14.13 -42.04
CA VAL A 525 -8.40 12.87 -42.20
C VAL A 525 -8.33 12.08 -40.89
N GLU A 526 -9.31 11.21 -40.65
CA GLU A 526 -9.27 10.30 -39.50
C GLU A 526 -8.19 9.23 -39.74
N ALA A 527 -7.19 9.18 -38.86
CA ALA A 527 -6.14 8.18 -38.88
C ALA A 527 -6.54 6.90 -38.14
N GLY A 528 -7.38 7.03 -37.11
CA GLY A 528 -7.90 5.86 -36.39
C GLY A 528 -8.64 6.20 -35.10
N THR A 529 -9.29 5.18 -34.55
CA THR A 529 -10.01 5.22 -33.27
C THR A 529 -9.35 4.23 -32.31
N TYR A 530 -9.00 4.68 -31.11
CA TYR A 530 -8.20 3.92 -30.14
C TYR A 530 -8.83 3.99 -28.74
N PRO A 531 -9.10 2.85 -28.08
CA PRO A 531 -9.61 2.89 -26.72
C PRO A 531 -8.48 3.30 -25.77
N LEU A 532 -8.74 4.33 -24.96
CA LEU A 532 -7.80 4.80 -23.94
C LEU A 532 -7.94 3.97 -22.67
N ARG A 533 -9.17 3.81 -22.18
CA ARG A 533 -9.57 3.05 -20.98
C ARG A 533 -11.07 2.73 -21.07
N PRO A 534 -11.64 1.87 -20.22
CA PRO A 534 -13.07 1.60 -20.25
C PRO A 534 -13.92 2.89 -20.23
N GLY A 535 -14.83 3.03 -21.21
CA GLY A 535 -15.69 4.21 -21.37
C GLY A 535 -15.05 5.41 -22.08
N VAL A 536 -13.76 5.38 -22.41
CA VAL A 536 -13.06 6.48 -23.07
C VAL A 536 -12.35 5.99 -24.32
N THR A 537 -12.86 6.42 -25.47
CA THR A 537 -12.27 6.15 -26.78
C THR A 537 -11.79 7.45 -27.40
N LEU A 538 -10.53 7.47 -27.84
CA LEU A 538 -9.93 8.59 -28.53
C LEU A 538 -9.99 8.39 -30.03
N VAL A 539 -10.08 9.49 -30.76
CA VAL A 539 -9.98 9.53 -32.23
C VAL A 539 -8.81 10.43 -32.61
N LEU A 540 -7.95 9.93 -33.50
CA LEU A 540 -6.81 10.65 -34.02
C LEU A 540 -7.14 11.15 -35.42
N PHE A 541 -7.01 12.45 -35.64
CA PHE A 541 -7.01 13.08 -36.94
C PHE A 541 -5.58 13.49 -37.30
N GLU A 542 -5.17 13.21 -38.54
CA GLU A 542 -3.87 13.62 -39.09
C GLU A 542 -4.07 14.57 -40.26
N ARG A 543 -3.10 15.48 -40.47
CA ARG A 543 -3.12 16.40 -41.59
C ARG A 543 -3.10 15.61 -42.91
N ARG A 544 -3.99 16.00 -43.83
CA ARG A 544 -4.32 15.22 -45.04
C ARG A 544 -3.13 14.93 -45.96
N ASP A 545 -2.13 15.82 -46.01
CA ASP A 545 -0.91 15.67 -46.81
C ASP A 545 0.09 14.63 -46.25
N LEU A 546 -0.11 14.20 -45.00
CA LEU A 546 0.66 13.15 -44.32
C LEU A 546 0.01 11.77 -44.49
N ALA A 547 -1.28 11.72 -44.83
CA ALA A 547 -2.04 10.48 -44.97
C ALA A 547 -1.66 9.73 -46.25
N GLY A 548 -1.31 8.45 -46.14
CA GLY A 548 -1.03 7.56 -47.28
C GLY A 548 0.34 7.70 -47.94
N LYS A 549 1.29 8.41 -47.30
CA LYS A 549 2.73 8.35 -47.59
C LYS A 549 3.42 7.40 -46.61
#